data_AF-A0A445FQW9-F1
#
_entry.id   AF-A0A445FQW9-F1
#
_cell.length_a   1.000
_cell.length_b   1.000
_cell.length_c   1.000
_cell.angle_alpha   90.00
_cell.angle_beta   90.00
_cell.angle_gamma   90.00
#
_symmetry.space_group_name_H-M   'P 1'
#
loop_
_entity.id
_entity.type
_entity.pdbx_description
1 polymer ?
#
loop_
_entity_poly.entity_id
_entity_poly.type
_entity_poly.pdbx_seq_one_letter_code
_entity_poly.pdbx_strand_id
1 'polypeptide(L)'
;MYGEIERFIKVWISAILGLCYCYYIAARIPKGFLRLLSLLPILYLFIILPLNISSPNLVGYTSFFLVQLGIFKLLLFSFNKGPLALSPPNIVHFISIASLPITPKQHPPTNKNNTTNTQKPKWLLPLKLLIFAMIAHFYEYNEYFHPHFILVLYCLHLYLRLELVFALIATPVQTLFGLEIEPHFNEPYLSSSLQDFWGHRWNLMVRHDKKTHTVYNHVSCTITGLVGPSCATSAAMLATFLVFGLVHELIYYHVTCVPPTWEVTCFFVLHGVCTVAEVAVKKVVLRCGWRLHRAVSGQLVVAFLAISVNWLFFPQLLRNEMDRKSSEEYVILVDFVKSKIYH
;
A
#
# COMPACT_ATOMS: atom_id res chain seq x y z
N MET A 1 -7.82 11.91 23.13
CA MET A 1 -7.89 10.47 22.83
C MET A 1 -9.34 9.96 22.69
N TYR A 2 -10.24 10.17 23.66
CA TYR A 2 -11.61 9.62 23.60
C TYR A 2 -12.45 10.11 22.38
N GLY A 3 -12.51 11.42 22.13
CA GLY A 3 -13.26 11.96 20.98
C GLY A 3 -12.69 11.56 19.62
N GLU A 4 -11.40 11.25 19.55
CA GLU A 4 -10.75 10.76 18.33
C GLU A 4 -11.10 9.30 18.05
N ILE A 5 -11.12 8.46 19.09
CA ILE A 5 -11.59 7.08 19.02
C ILE A 5 -13.06 7.05 18.58
N GLU A 6 -13.90 7.95 19.11
CA GLU A 6 -15.30 8.05 18.70
C GLU A 6 -15.45 8.38 17.21
N ARG A 7 -14.69 9.36 16.69
CA ARG A 7 -14.67 9.69 15.25
C ARG A 7 -14.21 8.51 14.40
N PHE A 8 -13.14 7.84 14.82
CA PHE A 8 -12.62 6.64 14.16
C PHE A 8 -13.69 5.53 14.09
N ILE A 9 -14.38 5.26 15.20
CA ILE A 9 -15.47 4.28 15.27
C ILE A 9 -16.61 4.67 14.31
N LYS A 10 -17.05 5.94 14.33
CA LYS A 10 -18.09 6.42 13.41
C LYS A 10 -17.71 6.21 11.95
N VAL A 11 -16.47 6.53 11.60
CA VAL A 11 -15.94 6.33 10.24
C VAL A 11 -16.03 4.87 9.80
N TRP A 12 -15.58 3.94 10.65
CA TRP A 12 -15.61 2.52 10.30
C TRP A 12 -17.01 1.94 10.29
N ILE A 13 -17.92 2.40 11.17
CA ILE A 13 -19.34 2.03 11.10
C ILE A 13 -19.94 2.48 9.77
N SER A 14 -19.72 3.71 9.34
CA SER A 14 -20.20 4.22 8.04
C SER A 14 -19.61 3.43 6.87
N ALA A 15 -18.32 3.10 6.91
CA ALA A 15 -17.67 2.28 5.89
C ALA A 15 -18.30 0.87 5.81
N ILE A 16 -18.53 0.23 6.95
CA ILE A 16 -19.17 -1.09 7.04
C ILE A 16 -20.59 -1.04 6.50
N LEU A 17 -21.39 -0.03 6.85
CA LEU A 17 -22.74 0.16 6.31
C LEU A 17 -22.73 0.33 4.78
N GLY A 18 -21.76 1.09 4.25
CA GLY A 18 -21.56 1.20 2.81
C GLY A 18 -21.20 -0.13 2.15
N LEU A 19 -20.39 -0.97 2.79
CA LEU A 19 -20.07 -2.31 2.31
C LEU A 19 -21.27 -3.27 2.39
N CYS A 20 -22.13 -3.14 3.40
CA CYS A 20 -23.40 -3.87 3.47
C CYS A 20 -24.30 -3.51 2.28
N TYR A 21 -24.40 -2.23 1.94
CA TYR A 21 -25.11 -1.79 0.73
C TYR A 21 -24.52 -2.44 -0.54
N CYS A 22 -23.19 -2.46 -0.68
CA CYS A 22 -22.52 -3.09 -1.81
C CYS A 22 -22.87 -4.59 -1.93
N TYR A 23 -22.92 -5.30 -0.80
CA TYR A 23 -23.22 -6.73 -0.74
C TYR A 23 -24.69 -7.04 -1.04
N TYR A 24 -25.63 -6.35 -0.41
CA TYR A 24 -27.06 -6.68 -0.53
C TYR A 24 -27.71 -6.12 -1.80
N ILE A 25 -27.32 -4.91 -2.22
CA ILE A 25 -27.97 -4.18 -3.31
C ILE A 25 -27.08 -4.19 -4.55
N ALA A 26 -25.86 -3.64 -4.46
CA ALA A 26 -25.02 -3.48 -5.66
C ALA A 26 -24.62 -4.82 -6.28
N ALA A 27 -24.47 -5.88 -5.49
CA ALA A 27 -24.19 -7.23 -5.97
C ALA A 27 -25.31 -7.82 -6.86
N ARG A 28 -26.55 -7.36 -6.69
CA ARG A 28 -27.72 -7.81 -7.47
C ARG A 28 -27.80 -7.15 -8.85
N ILE A 29 -27.06 -6.06 -9.05
CA ILE A 29 -27.02 -5.34 -10.31
C ILE A 29 -26.10 -6.08 -11.30
N PRO A 30 -26.47 -6.20 -12.58
CA PRO A 30 -25.63 -6.83 -13.60
C PRO A 30 -24.23 -6.24 -13.69
N LYS A 31 -23.26 -7.07 -14.03
CA LYS A 31 -21.87 -6.66 -14.20
C LYS A 31 -21.70 -5.56 -15.26
N GLY A 32 -20.79 -4.63 -14.99
CA GLY A 32 -20.45 -3.54 -15.90
C GLY A 32 -20.86 -2.17 -15.36
N PHE A 33 -21.20 -1.27 -16.28
CA PHE A 33 -21.36 0.15 -16.00
C PHE A 33 -22.47 0.47 -14.99
N LEU A 34 -23.62 -0.21 -15.04
CA LEU A 34 -24.73 0.05 -14.11
C LEU A 34 -24.35 -0.27 -12.65
N ARG A 35 -23.58 -1.33 -12.43
CA ARG A 35 -23.06 -1.66 -11.10
C ARG A 35 -21.95 -0.72 -10.66
N LEU A 36 -21.17 -0.16 -11.59
CA LEU A 36 -20.22 0.91 -11.25
C LEU A 36 -20.96 2.17 -10.78
N LEU A 37 -22.02 2.56 -11.49
CA LEU A 37 -22.85 3.72 -11.18
C LEU A 37 -23.49 3.59 -9.78
N SER A 38 -24.00 2.41 -9.41
CA SER A 38 -24.55 2.17 -8.07
C SER A 38 -23.50 2.19 -6.96
N LEU A 39 -22.22 1.94 -7.27
CA LEU A 39 -21.12 1.98 -6.31
C LEU A 39 -20.56 3.39 -6.12
N LEU A 40 -20.78 4.34 -7.06
CA LEU A 40 -20.24 5.70 -6.97
C LEU A 40 -20.51 6.41 -5.64
N PRO A 41 -21.70 6.35 -5.02
CA PRO A 41 -21.95 6.95 -3.72
C PRO A 41 -21.03 6.38 -2.62
N ILE A 42 -20.74 5.07 -2.67
CA ILE A 42 -19.86 4.41 -1.70
C ILE A 42 -18.40 4.74 -1.96
N LEU A 43 -18.00 4.85 -3.24
CA LEU A 43 -16.65 5.29 -3.58
C LEU A 43 -16.39 6.73 -3.09
N TYR A 44 -17.37 7.62 -3.28
CA TYR A 44 -17.31 8.99 -2.75
C TYR A 44 -17.25 9.01 -1.23
N LEU A 45 -18.06 8.18 -0.56
CA LEU A 45 -18.02 8.03 0.89
C LEU A 45 -16.63 7.58 1.36
N PHE A 46 -15.99 6.62 0.70
CA PHE A 46 -14.65 6.14 1.05
C PHE A 46 -13.56 7.21 0.91
N ILE A 47 -13.75 8.18 0.00
CA ILE A 47 -12.84 9.31 -0.16
C ILE A 47 -13.00 10.30 1.00
N ILE A 48 -14.23 10.59 1.43
CA ILE A 48 -14.48 11.65 2.43
C ILE A 48 -14.30 11.17 3.86
N LEU A 49 -14.65 9.91 4.16
CA LEU A 49 -14.63 9.40 5.52
C LEU A 49 -13.32 9.64 6.29
N PRO A 50 -12.12 9.44 5.71
CA PRO A 50 -10.87 9.69 6.42
C PRO A 50 -10.67 11.13 6.90
N LEU A 51 -11.29 12.13 6.26
CA LEU A 51 -11.19 13.55 6.63
C LEU A 51 -11.82 13.87 8.00
N ASN A 52 -12.65 12.96 8.53
CA ASN A 52 -13.25 13.13 9.85
C ASN A 52 -12.31 12.73 11.00
N ILE A 53 -11.14 12.16 10.70
CA ILE A 53 -10.14 11.73 11.67
C ILE A 53 -9.05 12.82 11.71
N SER A 54 -8.55 13.17 12.89
CA SER A 54 -7.52 14.21 13.08
C SER A 54 -6.13 13.63 13.35
N SER A 55 -6.05 12.38 13.78
CA SER A 55 -4.82 11.65 14.06
C SER A 55 -4.07 11.28 12.77
N PRO A 56 -2.83 11.76 12.52
CA PRO A 56 -2.10 11.47 11.28
C PRO A 56 -1.93 9.98 10.99
N ASN A 57 -1.62 9.17 12.01
CA ASN A 57 -1.47 7.73 11.80
C ASN A 57 -2.82 7.06 11.49
N LEU A 58 -3.87 7.36 12.27
CA LEU A 58 -5.20 6.77 12.05
C LEU A 58 -5.80 7.19 10.70
N VAL A 59 -5.66 8.47 10.31
CA VAL A 59 -6.06 8.98 9.00
C VAL A 59 -5.30 8.25 7.89
N GLY A 60 -3.98 8.12 8.02
CA GLY A 60 -3.12 7.46 7.03
C GLY A 60 -3.52 6.02 6.79
N TYR A 61 -3.70 5.24 7.87
CA TYR A 61 -4.15 3.85 7.75
C TYR A 61 -5.57 3.73 7.21
N THR A 62 -6.50 4.56 7.70
CA THR A 62 -7.89 4.53 7.23
C THR A 62 -7.97 4.90 5.75
N SER A 63 -7.22 5.90 5.31
CA SER A 63 -7.12 6.27 3.89
C SER A 63 -6.51 5.15 3.06
N PHE A 64 -5.46 4.49 3.56
CA PHE A 64 -4.87 3.33 2.88
C PHE A 64 -5.89 2.18 2.71
N PHE A 65 -6.64 1.84 3.76
CA PHE A 65 -7.62 0.75 3.67
C PHE A 65 -8.83 1.11 2.81
N LEU A 66 -9.44 2.28 3.00
CA LEU A 66 -10.66 2.66 2.27
C LEU A 66 -10.37 3.13 0.85
N VAL A 67 -9.46 4.09 0.67
CA VAL A 67 -9.18 4.71 -0.63
C VAL A 67 -8.31 3.81 -1.49
N GLN A 68 -7.21 3.30 -0.96
CA GLN A 68 -6.25 2.53 -1.76
C GLN A 68 -6.62 1.05 -1.90
N LEU A 69 -7.24 0.42 -0.90
CA LEU A 69 -7.69 -0.97 -1.06
C LEU A 69 -9.16 -1.07 -1.44
N GLY A 70 -10.03 -0.41 -0.69
CA GLY A 70 -11.49 -0.50 -0.82
C GLY A 70 -11.99 -0.05 -2.18
N ILE A 71 -11.68 1.17 -2.61
CA ILE A 71 -12.13 1.72 -3.91
C ILE A 71 -11.70 0.79 -5.05
N PHE A 72 -10.42 0.40 -5.10
CA PHE A 72 -9.96 -0.48 -6.16
C PHE A 72 -10.64 -1.86 -6.13
N LYS A 73 -10.86 -2.46 -4.95
CA LYS A 73 -11.58 -3.74 -4.85
C LYS A 73 -13.03 -3.61 -5.32
N LEU A 74 -13.71 -2.51 -4.98
CA LEU A 74 -15.07 -2.22 -5.44
C LEU A 74 -15.15 -1.91 -6.94
N LEU A 75 -14.16 -1.20 -7.50
CA LEU A 75 -14.05 -0.99 -8.95
C LEU A 75 -13.91 -2.32 -9.69
N LEU A 76 -13.06 -3.23 -9.19
CA LEU A 76 -12.93 -4.58 -9.75
C LEU A 76 -14.24 -5.37 -9.65
N PHE A 77 -14.90 -5.29 -8.48
CA PHE A 77 -16.18 -5.93 -8.22
C PHE A 77 -17.25 -5.49 -9.22
N SER A 78 -17.29 -4.20 -9.61
CA SER A 78 -18.25 -3.70 -10.60
C SER A 78 -18.18 -4.46 -11.94
N PHE A 79 -16.98 -4.88 -12.35
CA PHE A 79 -16.72 -5.65 -13.58
C PHE A 79 -16.64 -7.17 -13.36
N ASN A 80 -17.04 -7.67 -12.19
CA ASN A 80 -16.96 -9.09 -11.81
C ASN A 80 -15.52 -9.63 -11.82
N LYS A 81 -14.56 -8.78 -11.43
CA LYS A 81 -13.13 -9.11 -11.31
C LYS A 81 -12.70 -8.98 -9.85
N GLY A 82 -11.51 -9.50 -9.55
CA GLY A 82 -10.91 -9.40 -8.22
C GLY A 82 -11.49 -10.38 -7.20
N PRO A 83 -11.03 -10.30 -5.94
CA PRO A 83 -11.40 -11.25 -4.89
C PRO A 83 -12.86 -11.12 -4.44
N LEU A 84 -13.46 -9.94 -4.55
CA LEU A 84 -14.86 -9.69 -4.18
C LEU A 84 -15.88 -10.31 -5.16
N ALA A 85 -15.48 -10.56 -6.41
CA ALA A 85 -16.36 -11.15 -7.42
C ALA A 85 -16.49 -12.68 -7.27
N LEU A 86 -15.54 -13.33 -6.60
CA LEU A 86 -15.67 -14.72 -6.21
C LEU A 86 -16.54 -14.79 -4.97
N SER A 87 -17.87 -14.71 -5.16
CA SER A 87 -18.92 -14.69 -4.14
C SER A 87 -18.49 -15.28 -2.80
N PRO A 88 -18.01 -14.48 -1.83
CA PRO A 88 -17.84 -14.97 -0.48
C PRO A 88 -19.24 -15.31 0.06
N PRO A 89 -19.46 -16.51 0.63
CA PRO A 89 -20.79 -16.93 1.07
C PRO A 89 -21.35 -16.08 2.22
N ASN A 90 -20.50 -15.29 2.89
CA ASN A 90 -20.84 -14.54 4.08
C ASN A 90 -20.49 -13.04 3.93
N ILE A 91 -21.39 -12.18 4.38
CA ILE A 91 -21.20 -10.72 4.46
C ILE A 91 -19.94 -10.32 5.23
N VAL A 92 -19.59 -11.03 6.31
CA VAL A 92 -18.39 -10.74 7.10
C VAL A 92 -17.12 -10.97 6.28
N HIS A 93 -17.12 -12.02 5.44
CA HIS A 93 -16.02 -12.29 4.52
C HIS A 93 -15.96 -11.21 3.43
N PHE A 94 -17.10 -10.78 2.89
CA PHE A 94 -17.16 -9.69 1.91
C PHE A 94 -16.57 -8.39 2.48
N ILE A 95 -17.01 -7.98 3.67
CA ILE A 95 -16.53 -6.77 4.35
C ILE A 95 -15.04 -6.88 4.64
N SER A 96 -14.58 -8.01 5.17
CA SER A 96 -13.16 -8.23 5.49
C SER A 96 -12.30 -8.20 4.23
N ILE A 97 -12.71 -8.87 3.16
CA ILE A 97 -11.99 -8.84 1.87
C ILE A 97 -11.99 -7.42 1.30
N ALA A 98 -13.08 -6.65 1.43
CA ALA A 98 -13.16 -5.30 0.86
C ALA A 98 -12.29 -4.29 1.62
N SER A 99 -12.26 -4.38 2.95
CA SER A 99 -11.60 -3.40 3.83
C SER A 99 -10.15 -3.75 4.17
N LEU A 100 -9.82 -5.03 4.27
CA LEU A 100 -8.52 -5.50 4.72
C LEU A 100 -7.67 -6.00 3.54
N PRO A 101 -6.34 -6.08 3.71
CA PRO A 101 -5.46 -6.61 2.69
C PRO A 101 -5.51 -8.14 2.66
N ILE A 102 -6.66 -8.69 2.27
CA ILE A 102 -6.90 -10.13 2.18
C ILE A 102 -7.09 -10.52 0.72
N THR A 103 -6.37 -11.55 0.31
CA THR A 103 -6.50 -12.20 -1.00
C THR A 103 -6.85 -13.68 -0.78
N PRO A 104 -8.10 -14.10 -1.00
CA PRO A 104 -8.47 -15.50 -0.91
C PRO A 104 -7.67 -16.34 -1.91
N LYS A 105 -7.05 -17.44 -1.47
CA LYS A 105 -6.40 -18.40 -2.37
C LYS A 105 -7.45 -19.02 -3.30
N GLN A 106 -7.27 -18.87 -4.61
CA GLN A 106 -8.30 -19.27 -5.58
C GLN A 106 -8.29 -20.75 -5.96
N HIS A 107 -7.28 -21.56 -5.61
CA HIS A 107 -7.27 -23.01 -5.85
C HIS A 107 -6.31 -23.72 -4.87
N PRO A 108 -6.52 -25.03 -4.55
CA PRO A 108 -5.45 -25.83 -3.97
C PRO A 108 -4.26 -25.83 -4.95
N PRO A 109 -3.00 -25.76 -4.46
CA PRO A 109 -1.85 -25.67 -5.33
C PRO A 109 -1.70 -26.97 -6.14
N THR A 110 -2.08 -26.93 -7.42
CA THR A 110 -1.67 -27.93 -8.41
C THR A 110 -0.22 -27.67 -8.77
N ASN A 111 0.66 -28.00 -7.84
CA ASN A 111 2.09 -28.30 -7.95
C ASN A 111 2.72 -28.00 -6.58
N LYS A 112 2.91 -29.07 -5.80
CA LYS A 112 3.88 -29.11 -4.71
C LYS A 112 5.28 -29.01 -5.31
N ASN A 113 5.65 -27.84 -5.83
CA ASN A 113 7.05 -27.49 -5.90
C ASN A 113 7.41 -27.04 -4.50
N ASN A 114 8.32 -27.79 -3.89
CA ASN A 114 8.89 -27.55 -2.57
C ASN A 114 9.55 -26.17 -2.51
N THR A 115 8.77 -25.09 -2.41
CA THR A 115 9.25 -23.89 -1.74
C THR A 115 9.18 -24.22 -0.27
N THR A 116 10.34 -24.50 0.30
CA THR A 116 10.55 -24.50 1.74
C THR A 116 9.80 -23.31 2.32
N ASN A 117 8.69 -23.60 3.01
CA ASN A 117 8.07 -22.66 3.94
C ASN A 117 9.13 -22.45 5.01
N THR A 118 10.05 -21.53 4.73
CA THR A 118 11.07 -21.10 5.65
C THR A 118 10.27 -20.27 6.63
N GLN A 119 9.73 -20.94 7.66
CA GLN A 119 9.07 -20.30 8.77
C GLN A 119 10.02 -19.21 9.23
N LYS A 120 9.66 -17.95 8.94
CA LYS A 120 10.50 -16.83 9.35
C LYS A 120 10.72 -17.00 10.86
N PRO A 121 11.97 -16.96 11.32
CA PRO A 121 12.26 -17.24 12.71
C PRO A 121 11.38 -16.40 13.64
N LYS A 122 10.80 -17.01 14.68
CA LYS A 122 9.92 -16.31 15.62
C LYS A 122 10.61 -15.11 16.29
N TRP A 123 11.94 -15.07 16.32
CA TRP A 123 12.75 -13.97 16.85
C TRP A 123 12.83 -12.74 15.93
N LEU A 124 12.42 -12.82 14.65
CA LEU A 124 12.43 -11.64 13.77
C LEU A 124 11.43 -10.57 14.23
N LEU A 125 10.28 -10.96 14.75
CA LEU A 125 9.26 -10.01 15.20
C LEU A 125 9.74 -9.19 16.42
N PRO A 126 10.23 -9.80 17.52
CA PRO A 126 10.78 -9.02 18.64
C PRO A 126 12.02 -8.22 18.24
N LEU A 127 12.86 -8.72 17.32
CA LEU A 127 13.96 -7.93 16.79
C LEU A 127 13.46 -6.67 16.06
N LYS A 128 12.43 -6.79 15.21
CA LYS A 128 11.86 -5.63 14.50
C LYS A 128 11.24 -4.63 15.44
N LEU A 129 10.56 -5.09 16.50
CA LEU A 129 10.04 -4.24 17.56
C LEU A 129 11.17 -3.52 18.32
N LEU A 130 12.27 -4.22 18.61
CA LEU A 130 13.46 -3.62 19.23
C LEU A 130 14.07 -2.54 18.31
N ILE A 131 14.25 -2.84 17.02
CA ILE A 131 14.76 -1.86 16.05
C ILE A 131 13.82 -0.65 15.96
N PHE A 132 12.51 -0.88 15.91
CA PHE A 132 11.52 0.20 15.90
C PHE A 132 11.65 1.11 17.13
N ALA A 133 11.78 0.51 18.33
CA ALA A 133 11.97 1.25 19.58
C ALA A 133 13.31 2.02 19.60
N MET A 134 14.39 1.42 19.09
CA MET A 134 15.69 2.10 18.98
C MET A 134 15.63 3.32 18.05
N ILE A 135 14.94 3.19 16.90
CA ILE A 135 14.76 4.32 15.98
C ILE A 135 13.95 5.45 16.65
N ALA A 136 12.89 5.09 17.38
CA ALA A 136 12.11 6.07 18.14
C ALA A 136 12.98 6.82 19.16
N HIS A 137 13.88 6.12 19.86
CA HIS A 137 14.82 6.75 20.79
C HIS A 137 15.85 7.62 20.07
N PHE A 138 16.36 7.21 18.91
CA PHE A 138 17.29 8.04 18.13
C PHE A 138 16.70 9.37 17.70
N TYR A 139 15.37 9.47 17.51
CA TYR A 139 14.73 10.74 17.16
C TYR A 139 14.84 11.80 18.26
N GLU A 140 15.04 11.42 19.53
CA GLU A 140 15.30 12.37 20.62
C GLU A 140 16.63 13.12 20.43
N TYR A 141 17.55 12.57 19.65
CA TYR A 141 18.87 13.13 19.36
C TYR A 141 19.03 13.58 17.91
N ASN A 142 17.91 13.82 17.21
CA ASN A 142 17.91 14.18 15.78
C ASN A 142 18.83 15.35 15.43
N GLU A 143 18.96 16.34 16.32
CA GLU A 143 19.78 17.54 16.10
C GLU A 143 21.27 17.23 15.93
N TYR A 144 21.74 16.06 16.40
CA TYR A 144 23.15 15.66 16.34
C TYR A 144 23.51 14.84 15.11
N PHE A 145 22.52 14.41 14.32
CA PHE A 145 22.74 13.49 13.20
C PHE A 145 22.77 14.20 11.84
N HIS A 146 23.57 13.65 10.92
CA HIS A 146 23.62 14.15 9.55
C HIS A 146 22.27 13.97 8.85
N PRO A 147 21.76 14.93 8.05
CA PRO A 147 20.45 14.86 7.40
C PRO A 147 20.19 13.58 6.59
N HIS A 148 21.19 13.08 5.86
CA HIS A 148 21.08 11.80 5.13
C HIS A 148 20.91 10.59 6.04
N PHE A 149 21.48 10.59 7.25
CA PHE A 149 21.29 9.52 8.21
C PHE A 149 19.85 9.52 8.75
N ILE A 150 19.33 10.72 9.07
CA ILE A 150 17.95 10.89 9.52
C ILE A 150 16.95 10.42 8.44
N LEU A 151 17.22 10.72 7.17
CA LEU A 151 16.43 10.21 6.04
C LEU A 151 16.39 8.68 6.01
N VAL A 152 17.54 8.02 6.19
CA VAL A 152 17.61 6.54 6.25
C VAL A 152 16.77 6.02 7.42
N LEU A 153 16.82 6.69 8.58
CA LEU A 153 15.98 6.34 9.72
C LEU A 153 14.49 6.51 9.41
N TYR A 154 14.07 7.59 8.73
CA TYR A 154 12.67 7.76 8.30
C TYR A 154 12.23 6.66 7.33
N CYS A 155 13.05 6.29 6.34
CA CYS A 155 12.77 5.19 5.43
C CYS A 155 12.57 3.86 6.18
N LEU A 156 13.49 3.55 7.10
CA LEU A 156 13.44 2.31 7.88
C LEU A 156 12.25 2.30 8.83
N HIS A 157 11.97 3.43 9.48
CA HIS A 157 10.82 3.61 10.35
C HIS A 157 9.51 3.40 9.59
N LEU A 158 9.34 4.04 8.43
CA LEU A 158 8.14 3.88 7.59
C LEU A 158 7.94 2.41 7.19
N TYR A 159 9.01 1.75 6.75
CA TYR A 159 8.98 0.34 6.37
C TYR A 159 8.54 -0.56 7.54
N LEU A 160 9.22 -0.44 8.70
CA LEU A 160 8.90 -1.23 9.89
C LEU A 160 7.49 -0.95 10.39
N ARG A 161 7.08 0.31 10.38
CA ARG A 161 5.74 0.73 10.80
C ARG A 161 4.66 0.04 9.97
N LEU A 162 4.77 0.08 8.64
CA LEU A 162 3.81 -0.58 7.75
C LEU A 162 3.81 -2.09 7.96
N GLU A 163 5.00 -2.71 8.08
CA GLU A 163 5.09 -4.16 8.29
C GLU A 163 4.46 -4.61 9.61
N LEU A 164 4.70 -3.88 10.71
CA LEU A 164 4.12 -4.18 12.03
C LEU A 164 2.59 -4.04 12.02
N VAL A 165 2.05 -2.99 11.39
CA VAL A 165 0.60 -2.80 11.28
C VAL A 165 -0.05 -3.91 10.45
N PHE A 166 0.54 -4.30 9.33
CA PHE A 166 0.02 -5.42 8.55
C PHE A 166 0.11 -6.74 9.30
N ALA A 167 1.18 -6.98 10.07
CA ALA A 167 1.28 -8.17 10.91
C ALA A 167 0.18 -8.19 11.99
N LEU A 168 -0.08 -7.05 12.64
CA LEU A 168 -1.12 -6.90 13.66
C LEU A 168 -2.53 -7.18 13.10
N ILE A 169 -2.79 -6.82 11.85
CA ILE A 169 -4.05 -7.11 11.16
C ILE A 169 -4.11 -8.56 10.67
N ALA A 170 -2.98 -9.12 10.23
CA ALA A 170 -2.91 -10.47 9.70
C ALA A 170 -3.21 -11.54 10.75
N THR A 171 -2.73 -11.37 11.98
CA THR A 171 -2.98 -12.33 13.08
C THR A 171 -4.47 -12.58 13.33
N PRO A 172 -5.31 -11.58 13.64
CA PRO A 172 -6.74 -11.80 13.90
C PRO A 172 -7.47 -12.31 12.66
N VAL A 173 -7.10 -11.87 11.46
CA VAL A 173 -7.72 -12.36 10.22
C VAL A 173 -7.45 -13.86 10.00
N GLN A 174 -6.20 -14.30 10.20
CA GLN A 174 -5.84 -15.70 10.09
C GLN A 174 -6.52 -16.55 11.16
N THR A 175 -6.59 -16.06 12.41
CA THR A 175 -7.19 -16.82 13.52
C THR A 175 -8.71 -16.89 13.43
N LEU A 176 -9.39 -15.82 12.98
CA LEU A 176 -10.86 -15.75 12.96
C LEU A 176 -11.46 -16.29 11.67
N PHE A 177 -10.79 -16.08 10.52
CA PHE A 177 -11.35 -16.42 9.21
C PHE A 177 -10.57 -17.53 8.49
N GLY A 178 -9.40 -17.96 9.00
CA GLY A 178 -8.55 -18.92 8.31
C GLY A 178 -8.03 -18.42 6.96
N LEU A 179 -8.14 -17.12 6.70
CA LEU A 179 -7.73 -16.50 5.45
C LEU A 179 -6.26 -16.12 5.54
N GLU A 180 -5.46 -16.64 4.62
CA GLU A 180 -4.06 -16.24 4.52
C GLU A 180 -3.95 -14.80 4.00
N ILE A 181 -3.17 -13.99 4.72
CA ILE A 181 -2.76 -12.66 4.27
C ILE A 181 -1.44 -12.81 3.53
N GLU A 182 -1.40 -12.29 2.31
CA GLU A 182 -0.18 -12.29 1.52
C GLU A 182 0.83 -11.27 2.08
N PRO A 183 2.13 -11.61 2.17
CA PRO A 183 3.12 -10.69 2.69
C PRO A 183 3.18 -9.42 1.84
N HIS A 184 3.01 -8.25 2.47
CA HIS A 184 3.08 -6.96 1.78
C HIS A 184 4.48 -6.61 1.28
N PHE A 185 5.52 -7.11 1.95
CA PHE A 185 6.91 -6.82 1.63
C PHE A 185 7.72 -8.10 1.52
N ASN A 186 8.63 -8.11 0.55
CA ASN A 186 9.62 -9.17 0.36
C ASN A 186 11.01 -8.56 0.24
N GLU A 187 11.58 -8.19 1.39
CA GLU A 187 12.97 -7.69 1.52
C GLU A 187 13.33 -6.65 0.44
N PRO A 188 12.68 -5.48 0.45
CA PRO A 188 12.79 -4.48 -0.62
C PRO A 188 14.21 -3.93 -0.82
N TYR A 189 15.01 -3.94 0.24
CA TYR A 189 16.41 -3.53 0.23
C TYR A 189 17.33 -4.46 -0.58
N LEU A 190 16.89 -5.68 -0.91
CA LEU A 190 17.63 -6.62 -1.77
C LEU A 190 17.26 -6.51 -3.26
N SER A 191 16.51 -5.46 -3.63
CA SER A 191 16.13 -5.21 -5.01
C SER A 191 17.35 -4.97 -5.90
N SER A 192 17.40 -5.67 -7.04
CA SER A 192 18.45 -5.48 -8.04
C SER A 192 18.05 -4.52 -9.15
N SER A 193 16.77 -4.14 -9.22
CA SER A 193 16.23 -3.25 -10.25
C SER A 193 14.96 -2.57 -9.79
N LEU A 194 14.57 -1.45 -10.43
CA LEU A 194 13.34 -0.75 -10.10
C LEU A 194 12.09 -1.60 -10.40
N GLN A 195 12.14 -2.35 -11.49
CA GLN A 195 11.11 -3.34 -11.81
C GLN A 195 11.02 -4.44 -10.73
N ASP A 196 12.14 -4.86 -10.15
CA ASP A 196 12.15 -5.85 -9.06
C ASP A 196 11.62 -5.24 -7.75
N PHE A 197 11.99 -4.00 -7.44
CA PHE A 197 11.49 -3.27 -6.28
C PHE A 197 9.96 -3.10 -6.32
N TRP A 198 9.45 -2.34 -7.30
CA TRP A 198 8.02 -2.03 -7.44
C TRP A 198 7.18 -3.24 -7.80
N GLY A 199 7.82 -4.19 -8.47
CA GLY A 199 7.18 -5.41 -8.84
C GLY A 199 7.11 -6.41 -7.69
N HIS A 200 8.25 -6.95 -7.30
CA HIS A 200 8.34 -8.24 -6.61
C HIS A 200 8.63 -8.10 -5.12
N ARG A 201 8.79 -6.88 -4.61
CA ARG A 201 9.29 -6.67 -3.25
C ARG A 201 8.55 -5.63 -2.44
N TRP A 202 8.02 -4.59 -3.07
CA TRP A 202 7.32 -3.49 -2.43
C TRP A 202 5.81 -3.58 -2.65
N ASN A 203 5.04 -3.53 -1.55
CA ASN A 203 3.58 -3.50 -1.55
C ASN A 203 2.93 -4.57 -2.46
N LEU A 204 3.37 -5.83 -2.29
CA LEU A 204 2.97 -6.97 -3.12
C LEU A 204 1.46 -7.21 -3.18
N MET A 205 0.74 -6.84 -2.13
CA MET A 205 -0.72 -6.89 -2.06
C MET A 205 -1.38 -6.17 -3.24
N VAL A 206 -0.83 -5.03 -3.68
CA VAL A 206 -1.34 -4.25 -4.82
C VAL A 206 -1.29 -5.01 -6.14
N ARG A 207 -0.27 -5.85 -6.30
CA ARG A 207 -0.05 -6.65 -7.52
C ARG A 207 -0.90 -7.92 -7.51
N HIS A 208 -0.94 -8.62 -6.38
CA HIS A 208 -1.58 -9.93 -6.27
C HIS A 208 -3.10 -9.83 -6.13
N ASP A 209 -3.61 -8.78 -5.48
CA ASP A 209 -4.92 -8.29 -5.83
C ASP A 209 -4.87 -7.93 -7.33
N LYS A 210 -5.80 -8.44 -8.13
CA LYS A 210 -5.91 -8.22 -9.59
C LYS A 210 -6.07 -6.74 -10.03
N LYS A 211 -5.78 -5.77 -9.15
CA LYS A 211 -5.83 -4.31 -9.31
C LYS A 211 -4.84 -3.82 -10.36
N THR A 212 -3.54 -4.15 -10.20
CA THR A 212 -2.54 -3.82 -11.23
C THR A 212 -2.87 -4.49 -12.54
N HIS A 213 -3.28 -5.76 -12.52
CA HIS A 213 -3.66 -6.50 -13.73
C HIS A 213 -4.90 -5.93 -14.43
N THR A 214 -5.77 -5.19 -13.75
CA THR A 214 -6.98 -4.63 -14.35
C THR A 214 -6.74 -3.28 -15.00
N VAL A 215 -6.06 -2.34 -14.33
CA VAL A 215 -5.63 -1.11 -15.00
C VAL A 215 -4.67 -1.46 -16.14
N TYR A 216 -3.71 -2.34 -15.87
CA TYR A 216 -2.75 -2.79 -16.87
C TYR A 216 -3.43 -3.49 -18.05
N ASN A 217 -4.29 -4.50 -17.83
CA ASN A 217 -4.96 -5.18 -18.95
C ASN A 217 -6.00 -4.32 -19.63
N HIS A 218 -6.72 -3.44 -18.92
CA HIS A 218 -7.75 -2.62 -19.54
C HIS A 218 -7.13 -1.57 -20.46
N VAL A 219 -6.05 -0.90 -20.00
CA VAL A 219 -5.28 0.04 -20.82
C VAL A 219 -4.55 -0.71 -21.93
N SER A 220 -3.90 -1.83 -21.62
CA SER A 220 -3.17 -2.61 -22.62
C SER A 220 -4.09 -3.15 -23.70
N CYS A 221 -5.22 -3.81 -23.37
CA CYS A 221 -6.13 -4.36 -24.39
C CYS A 221 -6.75 -3.29 -25.29
N THR A 222 -7.10 -2.12 -24.74
CA THR A 222 -7.71 -1.03 -25.52
C THR A 222 -6.69 -0.40 -26.50
N ILE A 223 -5.41 -0.31 -26.11
CA ILE A 223 -4.38 0.40 -26.90
C ILE A 223 -3.54 -0.57 -27.75
N THR A 224 -3.57 -1.88 -27.47
CA THR A 224 -2.77 -2.90 -28.21
C THR A 224 -3.12 -2.92 -29.69
N GLY A 225 -4.40 -2.75 -30.04
CA GLY A 225 -4.84 -2.68 -31.44
C GLY A 225 -4.34 -1.43 -32.18
N LEU A 226 -3.91 -0.39 -31.47
CA LEU A 226 -3.55 0.91 -32.04
C LEU A 226 -2.03 1.15 -32.08
N VAL A 227 -1.27 0.70 -31.08
CA VAL A 227 0.16 1.06 -30.90
C VAL A 227 1.07 -0.17 -30.71
N GLY A 228 0.52 -1.38 -30.84
CA GLY A 228 1.23 -2.64 -30.71
C GLY A 228 1.58 -3.04 -29.26
N PRO A 229 1.97 -4.32 -29.04
CA PRO A 229 2.02 -4.91 -27.69
C PRO A 229 3.05 -4.28 -26.74
N SER A 230 4.22 -3.88 -27.25
CA SER A 230 5.31 -3.33 -26.43
C SER A 230 5.01 -1.89 -25.97
N CYS A 231 4.37 -1.08 -26.82
CA CYS A 231 3.95 0.26 -26.44
C CYS A 231 2.77 0.19 -25.46
N ALA A 232 1.81 -0.71 -25.72
CA ALA A 232 0.67 -0.94 -24.82
C ALA A 232 1.11 -1.34 -23.40
N THR A 233 2.12 -2.22 -23.29
CA THR A 233 2.73 -2.61 -22.00
C THR A 233 3.33 -1.40 -21.27
N SER A 234 4.03 -0.52 -22.00
CA SER A 234 4.68 0.66 -21.42
C SER A 234 3.66 1.71 -20.97
N ALA A 235 2.65 1.97 -21.81
CA ALA A 235 1.53 2.85 -21.48
C ALA A 235 0.75 2.36 -20.26
N ALA A 236 0.51 1.05 -20.17
CA ALA A 236 -0.17 0.43 -19.04
C ALA A 236 0.63 0.54 -17.73
N MET A 237 1.96 0.39 -17.78
CA MET A 237 2.83 0.64 -16.62
C MET A 237 2.75 2.10 -16.17
N LEU A 238 2.92 3.07 -17.09
CA LEU A 238 2.85 4.50 -16.77
C LEU A 238 1.48 4.89 -16.20
N ALA A 239 0.40 4.42 -16.79
CA ALA A 239 -0.96 4.67 -16.29
C ALA A 239 -1.15 4.12 -14.87
N THR A 240 -0.59 2.93 -14.58
CA THR A 240 -0.61 2.38 -13.22
C THR A 240 0.13 3.30 -12.27
N PHE A 241 1.38 3.70 -12.57
CA PHE A 241 2.12 4.61 -11.71
C PHE A 241 1.40 5.94 -11.48
N LEU A 242 0.80 6.52 -12.52
CA LEU A 242 0.02 7.75 -12.41
C LEU A 242 -1.19 7.58 -11.46
N VAL A 243 -1.99 6.54 -11.65
CA VAL A 243 -3.16 6.26 -10.80
C VAL A 243 -2.74 6.08 -9.34
N PHE A 244 -1.64 5.36 -9.10
CA PHE A 244 -1.10 5.19 -7.75
C PHE A 244 -0.56 6.51 -7.17
N GLY A 245 0.07 7.34 -7.99
CA GLY A 245 0.50 8.69 -7.62
C GLY A 245 -0.66 9.55 -7.15
N LEU A 246 -1.75 9.60 -7.93
CA LEU A 246 -2.97 10.34 -7.57
C LEU A 246 -3.60 9.87 -6.26
N VAL A 247 -3.61 8.55 -6.02
CA VAL A 247 -4.17 8.03 -4.76
C VAL A 247 -3.26 8.36 -3.58
N HIS A 248 -1.94 8.33 -3.74
CA HIS A 248 -1.04 8.75 -2.67
C HIS A 248 -1.11 10.26 -2.43
N GLU A 249 -1.31 11.07 -3.47
CA GLU A 249 -1.59 12.50 -3.32
C GLU A 249 -2.84 12.74 -2.47
N LEU A 250 -3.91 11.98 -2.72
CA LEU A 250 -5.14 12.04 -1.92
C LEU A 250 -4.92 11.58 -0.46
N ILE A 251 -4.12 10.53 -0.25
CA ILE A 251 -3.75 10.09 1.11
C ILE A 251 -2.95 11.19 1.83
N TYR A 252 -2.01 11.84 1.13
CA TYR A 252 -1.24 12.95 1.68
C TYR A 252 -2.12 14.15 2.00
N TYR A 253 -3.10 14.45 1.14
CA TYR A 253 -4.12 15.46 1.41
C TYR A 253 -4.90 15.14 2.69
N HIS A 254 -5.32 13.88 2.88
CA HIS A 254 -6.01 13.48 4.12
C HIS A 254 -5.12 13.64 5.35
N VAL A 255 -3.86 13.20 5.29
CA VAL A 255 -2.94 13.22 6.43
C VAL A 255 -2.51 14.64 6.80
N THR A 256 -2.22 15.47 5.80
CA THR A 256 -1.69 16.83 6.02
C THR A 256 -2.77 17.90 6.12
N CYS A 257 -3.95 17.67 5.55
CA CYS A 257 -5.01 18.67 5.36
C CYS A 257 -4.55 19.93 4.60
N VAL A 258 -3.52 19.81 3.77
CA VAL A 258 -2.95 20.90 2.96
C VAL A 258 -3.18 20.59 1.48
N PRO A 259 -3.46 21.60 0.61
CA PRO A 259 -3.66 21.39 -0.82
C PRO A 259 -2.56 20.53 -1.47
N PRO A 260 -2.93 19.70 -2.47
CA PRO A 260 -1.99 18.80 -3.11
C PRO A 260 -0.86 19.58 -3.79
N THR A 261 0.37 19.18 -3.51
CA THR A 261 1.58 19.83 -4.07
C THR A 261 2.03 19.14 -5.35
N TRP A 262 1.50 17.95 -5.63
CA TRP A 262 1.86 17.07 -6.74
C TRP A 262 3.28 16.50 -6.65
N GLU A 263 4.03 16.78 -5.59
CA GLU A 263 5.38 16.24 -5.35
C GLU A 263 5.35 14.70 -5.34
N VAL A 264 4.37 14.11 -4.64
CA VAL A 264 4.23 12.65 -4.53
C VAL A 264 3.74 12.04 -5.84
N THR A 265 2.82 12.69 -6.55
CA THR A 265 2.42 12.24 -7.89
C THR A 265 3.61 12.23 -8.84
N CYS A 266 4.44 13.27 -8.82
CA CYS A 266 5.68 13.34 -9.59
C CYS A 266 6.67 12.23 -9.21
N PHE A 267 6.78 11.87 -7.93
CA PHE A 267 7.57 10.71 -7.48
C PHE A 267 7.14 9.43 -8.22
N PHE A 268 5.85 9.09 -8.18
CA PHE A 268 5.35 7.88 -8.84
C PHE A 268 5.53 7.92 -10.36
N VAL A 269 5.25 9.06 -11.00
CA VAL A 269 5.43 9.21 -12.46
C VAL A 269 6.90 9.04 -12.85
N LEU A 270 7.83 9.67 -12.13
CA LEU A 270 9.27 9.52 -12.35
C LEU A 270 9.68 8.05 -12.22
N HIS A 271 9.26 7.39 -11.14
CA HIS A 271 9.52 5.96 -10.95
C HIS A 271 8.92 5.10 -12.07
N GLY A 272 7.75 5.45 -12.59
CA GLY A 272 7.12 4.78 -13.72
C GLY A 272 7.93 4.91 -15.00
N VAL A 273 8.36 6.13 -15.34
CA VAL A 273 9.22 6.39 -16.52
C VAL A 273 10.54 5.66 -16.40
N CYS A 274 11.22 5.74 -15.24
CA CYS A 274 12.47 5.04 -15.00
C CYS A 274 12.30 3.51 -15.07
N THR A 275 11.19 2.96 -14.56
CA THR A 275 10.91 1.51 -14.65
C THR A 275 10.68 1.07 -16.10
N VAL A 276 9.93 1.85 -16.89
CA VAL A 276 9.70 1.57 -18.31
C VAL A 276 11.01 1.63 -19.09
N ALA A 277 11.82 2.67 -18.85
CA ALA A 277 13.14 2.83 -19.46
C ALA A 277 14.06 1.66 -19.09
N GLU A 278 14.08 1.25 -17.82
CA GLU A 278 14.85 0.09 -17.36
C GLU A 278 14.42 -1.20 -18.06
N VAL A 279 13.11 -1.43 -18.22
CA VAL A 279 12.58 -2.60 -18.95
C VAL A 279 12.99 -2.57 -20.43
N ALA A 280 12.96 -1.39 -21.07
CA ALA A 280 13.39 -1.22 -22.46
C ALA A 280 14.90 -1.47 -22.61
N VAL A 281 15.73 -0.88 -21.74
CA VAL A 281 17.19 -1.08 -21.74
C VAL A 281 17.53 -2.54 -21.49
N LYS A 282 16.91 -3.19 -20.50
CA LYS A 282 17.11 -4.63 -20.25
C LYS A 282 16.81 -5.47 -21.49
N LYS A 283 15.72 -5.18 -22.21
CA LYS A 283 15.39 -5.91 -23.47
C LYS A 283 16.46 -5.75 -24.54
N VAL A 284 17.11 -4.60 -24.66
CA VAL A 284 18.18 -4.34 -25.63
C VAL A 284 19.49 -4.98 -25.17
N VAL A 285 19.88 -4.74 -23.92
CA VAL A 285 21.12 -5.23 -23.30
C VAL A 285 21.15 -6.76 -23.24
N LEU A 286 20.02 -7.41 -22.97
CA LEU A 286 19.88 -8.87 -23.04
C LEU A 286 20.10 -9.42 -24.45
N ARG A 287 19.70 -8.69 -25.51
CA ARG A 287 19.99 -9.09 -26.90
C ARG A 287 21.49 -8.98 -27.22
N CYS A 288 22.19 -8.07 -26.56
CA CYS A 288 23.63 -7.90 -26.69
C CYS A 288 24.46 -8.81 -25.76
N GLY A 289 23.82 -9.63 -24.91
CA GLY A 289 24.50 -10.59 -24.02
C GLY A 289 25.14 -9.98 -22.77
N TRP A 290 24.99 -8.67 -22.53
CA TRP A 290 25.58 -8.00 -21.37
C TRP A 290 24.68 -8.16 -20.14
N ARG A 291 25.26 -8.42 -18.97
CA ARG A 291 24.54 -8.49 -17.70
C ARG A 291 25.25 -7.63 -16.66
N LEU A 292 24.52 -6.66 -16.10
CA LEU A 292 25.05 -5.85 -15.01
C LEU A 292 25.14 -6.70 -13.73
N HIS A 293 26.25 -6.58 -13.01
CA HIS A 293 26.43 -7.33 -11.76
C HIS A 293 25.40 -6.89 -10.71
N ARG A 294 24.83 -7.87 -9.99
CA ARG A 294 23.72 -7.65 -9.04
C ARG A 294 24.05 -6.62 -7.95
N ALA A 295 25.28 -6.60 -7.46
CA ALA A 295 25.71 -5.67 -6.42
C ALA A 295 25.69 -4.21 -6.91
N VAL A 296 26.19 -3.96 -8.13
CA VAL A 296 26.23 -2.62 -8.74
C VAL A 296 24.80 -2.14 -9.03
N SER A 297 23.98 -3.02 -9.62
CA SER A 297 22.59 -2.71 -9.93
C SER A 297 21.77 -2.43 -8.67
N GLY A 298 21.98 -3.20 -7.60
CA GLY A 298 21.31 -3.00 -6.32
C GLY A 298 21.69 -1.68 -5.64
N GLN A 299 22.98 -1.34 -5.61
CA GLN A 299 23.45 -0.06 -5.08
C GLN A 299 22.85 1.14 -5.84
N LEU A 300 22.81 1.07 -7.17
CA LEU A 300 22.20 2.10 -8.00
C LEU A 300 20.70 2.28 -7.69
N VAL A 301 19.97 1.19 -7.49
CA VAL A 301 18.54 1.24 -7.13
C VAL A 301 18.33 1.86 -5.75
N VAL A 302 19.11 1.44 -4.76
CA VAL A 302 19.02 2.00 -3.39
C VAL A 302 19.38 3.48 -3.39
N ALA A 303 20.43 3.88 -4.10
CA ALA A 303 20.82 5.29 -4.23
C ALA A 303 19.73 6.11 -4.93
N PHE A 304 19.18 5.61 -6.04
CA PHE A 304 18.09 6.26 -6.75
C PHE A 304 16.85 6.42 -5.87
N LEU A 305 16.46 5.37 -5.13
CA LEU A 305 15.35 5.42 -4.18
C LEU A 305 15.60 6.43 -3.07
N ALA A 306 16.80 6.46 -2.47
CA ALA A 306 17.12 7.41 -1.41
C ALA A 306 17.02 8.86 -1.91
N ILE A 307 17.56 9.15 -3.10
CA ILE A 307 17.52 10.47 -3.72
C ILE A 307 16.08 10.87 -4.04
N SER A 308 15.31 10.01 -4.71
CA SER A 308 13.94 10.33 -5.12
C SER A 308 13.01 10.50 -3.93
N VAL A 309 13.17 9.68 -2.88
CA VAL A 309 12.39 9.76 -1.65
C VAL A 309 12.71 11.05 -0.87
N ASN A 310 13.98 11.43 -0.77
CA ASN A 310 14.37 12.70 -0.17
C ASN A 310 13.83 13.92 -0.92
N TRP A 311 13.75 13.81 -2.25
CA TRP A 311 13.39 14.93 -3.11
C TRP A 311 11.88 15.13 -3.26
N LEU A 312 11.10 14.06 -3.34
CA LEU A 312 9.69 14.13 -3.75
C LEU A 312 8.69 13.45 -2.79
N PHE A 313 9.16 12.61 -1.86
CA PHE A 313 8.25 11.86 -0.98
C PHE A 313 8.18 12.47 0.43
N PHE A 314 9.31 12.61 1.12
CA PHE A 314 9.32 13.16 2.48
C PHE A 314 9.10 14.67 2.62
N PRO A 315 9.51 15.56 1.67
CA PRO A 315 9.43 16.99 1.90
C PRO A 315 8.05 17.51 2.29
N GLN A 316 6.98 17.02 1.68
CA GLN A 316 5.61 17.42 2.04
C GLN A 316 5.22 16.98 3.47
N LEU A 317 5.68 15.82 3.94
CA LEU A 317 5.42 15.37 5.31
C LEU A 317 6.20 16.19 6.33
N LEU A 318 7.49 16.43 6.04
CA LEU A 318 8.39 17.18 6.93
C LEU A 318 7.99 18.65 7.02
N ARG A 319 7.62 19.29 5.89
CA ARG A 319 7.17 20.69 5.84
C ARG A 319 5.93 20.93 6.70
N ASN A 320 5.09 19.92 6.88
CA ASN A 320 3.86 19.99 7.68
C ASN A 320 4.02 19.39 9.09
N GLU A 321 5.25 19.05 9.50
CA GLU A 321 5.61 18.47 10.80
C GLU A 321 4.85 17.16 11.10
N MET A 322 4.56 16.37 10.06
CA MET A 322 3.83 15.10 10.22
C MET A 322 4.64 14.06 11.00
N ASP A 323 5.95 14.11 10.92
CA ASP A 323 6.87 13.26 11.67
C ASP A 323 6.82 13.56 13.17
N ARG A 324 6.80 14.85 13.56
CA ARG A 324 6.63 15.28 14.95
C ARG A 324 5.25 14.89 15.49
N LYS A 325 4.18 15.24 14.78
CA LYS A 325 2.80 14.91 15.19
C LYS A 325 2.58 13.40 15.30
N SER A 326 3.14 12.61 14.38
CA SER A 326 3.07 11.14 14.47
C SER A 326 3.83 10.59 15.70
N SER A 327 4.93 11.24 16.08
CA SER A 327 5.75 10.82 17.23
C SER A 327 5.06 11.14 18.56
N GLU A 328 4.40 12.30 18.66
CA GLU A 328 3.59 12.69 19.81
C GLU A 328 2.46 11.70 20.11
N GLU A 329 1.83 11.13 19.07
CA GLU A 329 0.82 10.10 19.25
C GLU A 329 1.35 8.84 19.92
N TYR A 330 2.59 8.44 19.63
CA TYR A 330 3.21 7.30 20.29
C TYR A 330 3.46 7.57 21.77
N VAL A 331 3.92 8.78 22.11
CA VAL A 331 4.13 9.18 23.52
C VAL A 331 2.81 9.12 24.29
N ILE A 332 1.74 9.70 23.73
CA ILE A 332 0.40 9.66 24.35
C ILE A 332 -0.09 8.22 24.54
N LEU A 333 0.12 7.34 23.55
CA LEU A 333 -0.27 5.94 23.65
C LEU A 333 0.51 5.19 24.74
N VAL A 334 1.83 5.41 24.81
CA VAL A 334 2.70 4.79 25.83
C VAL A 334 2.29 5.25 27.23
N ASP A 335 2.06 6.55 27.42
CA ASP A 335 1.66 7.10 28.71
C ASP A 335 0.27 6.62 29.14
N PHE A 336 -0.66 6.49 28.19
CA PHE A 336 -1.97 5.88 28.44
C PHE A 336 -1.82 4.42 28.92
N VAL A 337 -1.00 3.61 28.25
CA VAL A 337 -0.76 2.21 28.65
C VAL A 337 -0.09 2.13 30.01
N LYS A 338 0.94 2.96 30.28
CA LYS A 338 1.59 3.04 31.59
C LYS A 338 0.57 3.37 32.69
N SER A 339 -0.27 4.39 32.47
CA SER A 339 -1.29 4.80 33.45
C SER A 339 -2.31 3.70 33.80
N LYS A 340 -2.48 2.70 32.93
CA LYS A 340 -3.39 1.56 33.14
C LYS A 340 -2.71 0.32 33.72
N ILE A 341 -1.40 0.18 33.54
CA ILE A 341 -0.62 -0.94 34.09
C ILE A 341 -0.17 -0.65 35.53
N TYR A 342 0.17 0.61 35.83
CA TYR A 342 0.62 1.03 37.16
C TYR A 342 -0.53 1.42 38.11
N HIS A 343 -1.76 0.95 37.83
CA HIS A 343 -2.96 1.25 38.62
C HIS A 343 -3.62 0.00 39.17
#